data_AF-A0A800IIS8-F1
#
_entry.id   AF-A0A800IIS8-F1
#
_cell.length_a   1.000
_cell.length_b   1.000
_cell.length_c   1.000
_cell.angle_alpha   90.00
_cell.angle_beta   90.00
_cell.angle_gamma   90.00
#
_symmetry.space_group_name_H-M   'P 1'
#
loop_
_entity.id
_entity.type
_entity.pdbx_description
1 polymer ?
#
loop_
_entity_poly.entity_id
_entity_poly.type
_entity_poly.pdbx_seq_one_letter_code
_entity_poly.pdbx_strand_id
1 'polypeptide(L)'
;MPRPAIEGVYDRALFGRVLKNPGDRSVVFRSTSEILKEYGRHRIYFFYVNVGFEIARIEIPAWVAEDTEMLNLVHSVVCDQVDKGKGYPIILAEAHEKAVVRGGDRELFYQLLSETYVRGGVRSEISRKNISKRRLLI
;
A
#
# COMPACT_ATOMS: atom_id res chain seq x y z
N MET A 1 5.52 28.60 19.75
CA MET A 1 5.48 28.64 18.26
C MET A 1 4.02 28.76 17.86
N PRO A 2 3.59 29.81 17.14
CA PRO A 2 2.23 29.87 16.63
C PRO A 2 2.02 28.71 15.65
N ARG A 3 0.90 27.99 15.76
CA ARG A 3 0.56 26.90 14.84
C ARG A 3 0.47 27.47 13.42
N PRO A 4 1.04 26.80 12.40
CA PRO A 4 0.91 27.27 11.02
C PRO A 4 -0.59 27.23 10.63
N ALA A 5 -1.06 28.28 9.94
CA ALA A 5 -2.47 28.53 9.59
C ALA A 5 -3.13 27.47 8.67
N ILE A 6 -2.43 26.36 8.40
CA ILE A 6 -2.75 25.29 7.45
C ILE A 6 -2.86 23.93 8.14
N GLU A 7 -2.79 23.88 9.47
CA GLU A 7 -2.99 22.65 10.25
C GLU A 7 -4.39 22.07 9.97
N GLY A 8 -4.43 20.88 9.34
CA GLY A 8 -5.67 20.17 8.98
C GLY A 8 -6.05 20.20 7.49
N VAL A 9 -5.33 20.94 6.64
CA VAL A 9 -5.53 20.88 5.18
C VAL A 9 -4.66 19.75 4.61
N TYR A 10 -5.31 18.70 4.11
CA TYR A 10 -4.64 17.60 3.43
C TYR A 10 -4.39 17.94 1.96
N ASP A 11 -3.27 17.45 1.40
CA ASP A 11 -2.93 17.62 -0.02
C ASP A 11 -4.07 17.17 -0.95
N ARG A 12 -4.79 16.10 -0.58
CA ARG A 12 -5.98 15.63 -1.34
C ARG A 12 -7.05 16.72 -1.49
N ALA A 13 -7.23 17.58 -0.49
CA ALA A 13 -8.23 18.65 -0.54
C ALA A 13 -7.78 19.80 -1.45
N LEU A 14 -6.48 20.08 -1.48
CA LEU A 14 -5.89 21.04 -2.40
C LEU A 14 -6.00 20.54 -3.84
N PHE A 15 -5.48 19.34 -4.11
CA PHE A 15 -5.48 18.77 -5.45
C PHE A 15 -6.86 18.38 -5.95
N GLY A 16 -7.82 18.10 -5.07
CA GLY A 16 -9.23 17.94 -5.44
C GLY A 16 -9.86 19.20 -6.03
N ARG A 17 -9.28 20.39 -5.78
CA ARG A 17 -9.71 21.65 -6.42
C ARG A 17 -8.91 21.98 -7.69
N VAL A 18 -7.67 21.49 -7.78
CA VAL A 18 -6.74 21.81 -8.88
C VAL A 18 -6.91 20.84 -10.05
N LEU A 19 -6.99 19.53 -9.77
CA LEU A 19 -7.12 18.45 -10.76
C LEU A 19 -8.61 18.19 -11.00
N LYS A 20 -9.18 18.85 -12.01
CA LYS A 20 -10.64 18.87 -12.20
C LYS A 20 -11.16 17.61 -12.88
N ASN A 21 -10.38 17.05 -13.80
CA ASN A 21 -10.81 15.91 -14.61
C ASN A 21 -10.14 14.61 -14.14
N PRO A 22 -10.84 13.47 -14.20
CA PRO A 22 -10.20 12.16 -14.04
C PRO A 22 -9.04 12.02 -15.03
N GLY A 23 -7.91 11.52 -14.56
CA GLY A 23 -6.67 11.41 -15.32
C GLY A 23 -5.73 12.63 -15.21
N ASP A 24 -6.20 13.78 -14.73
CA ASP A 24 -5.34 14.95 -14.50
C ASP A 24 -4.22 14.61 -13.50
N ARG A 25 -2.99 14.98 -13.85
CA ARG A 25 -1.79 14.76 -13.04
C ARG A 25 -1.17 16.08 -12.59
N SER A 26 -0.73 16.15 -11.34
CA SER A 26 0.09 17.26 -10.87
C SER A 26 1.50 17.25 -11.49
N VAL A 27 2.28 18.29 -11.18
CA VAL A 27 3.74 18.22 -11.33
C VAL A 27 4.34 17.14 -10.43
N VAL A 28 5.57 16.74 -10.73
CA VAL A 28 6.32 15.80 -9.90
C VAL A 28 6.98 16.55 -8.74
N PHE A 29 6.81 16.03 -7.54
CA PHE A 29 7.41 16.50 -6.31
C PHE A 29 8.49 15.54 -5.84
N ARG A 30 9.43 16.05 -5.04
CA ARG A 30 10.44 15.25 -4.38
C ARG A 30 10.02 14.97 -2.94
N SER A 31 10.11 13.73 -2.49
CA SER A 31 9.84 13.38 -1.09
C SER A 31 10.93 13.94 -0.18
N THR A 32 10.51 14.57 0.91
CA THR A 32 11.38 15.18 1.94
C THR A 32 11.56 14.28 3.16
N SER A 33 11.01 13.06 3.15
CA SER A 33 11.08 12.13 4.27
C SER A 33 12.53 11.85 4.66
N GLU A 34 12.81 11.98 5.96
CA GLU A 34 14.17 11.91 6.51
C GLU A 34 14.78 10.51 6.34
N ILE A 35 13.96 9.47 6.39
CA ILE A 35 14.38 8.08 6.15
C ILE A 35 14.93 7.86 4.74
N LEU A 36 14.50 8.67 3.76
CA LEU A 36 15.00 8.56 2.38
C LEU A 36 16.45 9.06 2.24
N LYS A 37 17.00 9.74 3.25
CA LYS A 37 18.44 10.07 3.27
C LYS A 37 19.29 8.80 3.29
N GLU A 38 18.81 7.73 3.92
CA GLU A 38 19.52 6.43 4.00
C GLU A 38 19.52 5.67 2.67
N TYR A 39 18.56 5.95 1.79
CA TYR A 39 18.42 5.30 0.49
C TYR A 39 19.41 5.86 -0.57
N GLY A 40 20.19 6.88 -0.20
CA GLY A 40 21.24 7.46 -1.04
C GLY A 40 20.73 7.98 -2.38
N ARG A 41 21.09 7.27 -3.46
CA ARG A 41 20.68 7.60 -4.85
C ARG A 41 19.24 7.20 -5.17
N HIS A 42 18.64 6.28 -4.40
CA HIS A 42 17.28 5.80 -4.60
C HIS A 42 16.25 6.74 -3.98
N ARG A 43 16.28 8.01 -4.39
CA ARG A 43 15.33 9.02 -3.92
C ARG A 43 13.94 8.71 -4.47
N ILE A 44 12.93 8.97 -3.64
CA ILE A 44 11.53 8.84 -4.02
C ILE A 44 10.96 10.22 -4.39
N TYR A 45 10.30 10.23 -5.53
CA TYR A 45 9.50 11.32 -6.06
C TYR A 45 8.04 10.89 -6.05
N PHE A 46 7.12 11.83 -6.17
CA PHE A 46 5.70 11.52 -6.20
C PHE A 46 4.94 12.55 -6.99
N PHE A 47 3.75 12.17 -7.46
CA PHE A 47 2.78 13.10 -8.04
C PHE A 47 1.38 12.71 -7.58
N TYR A 48 0.45 13.65 -7.70
CA TYR A 48 -0.97 13.42 -7.46
C TYR A 48 -1.69 13.21 -8.78
N VAL A 49 -2.64 12.28 -8.80
CA VAL A 49 -3.50 12.02 -9.95
C VAL A 49 -4.95 11.95 -9.49
N ASN A 50 -5.85 12.58 -10.25
CA ASN A 50 -7.29 12.42 -10.04
C ASN A 50 -7.72 11.08 -10.65
N VAL A 51 -8.17 10.16 -9.81
CA VAL A 51 -8.61 8.81 -10.24
C VAL A 51 -10.13 8.73 -10.44
N GLY A 52 -10.81 9.87 -10.47
CA GLY A 52 -12.26 10.00 -10.66
C GLY A 52 -13.03 10.16 -9.36
N PHE A 53 -12.80 9.28 -8.37
CA PHE A 53 -13.47 9.38 -7.07
C PHE A 53 -12.60 9.96 -5.95
N GLU A 54 -11.28 9.94 -6.11
CA GLU A 54 -10.34 10.53 -5.15
C GLU A 54 -9.09 11.09 -5.83
N ILE A 55 -8.24 11.72 -5.04
CA ILE A 55 -6.89 12.09 -5.45
C ILE A 55 -5.91 11.08 -4.87
N ALA A 56 -5.30 10.29 -5.75
CA ALA A 56 -4.29 9.31 -5.39
C ALA A 56 -2.89 9.94 -5.43
N ARG A 57 -2.03 9.51 -4.49
CA ARG A 57 -0.60 9.83 -4.49
C ARG A 57 0.16 8.65 -5.07
N ILE A 58 0.88 8.87 -6.16
CA ILE A 58 1.72 7.85 -6.80
C ILE A 58 3.17 8.18 -6.49
N GLU A 59 3.87 7.25 -5.85
CA GLU A 59 5.29 7.36 -5.56
C GLU A 59 6.12 6.60 -6.61
N ILE A 60 7.18 7.25 -7.09
CA ILE A 60 8.04 6.75 -8.14
C ILE A 60 9.51 6.98 -7.78
N PRO A 61 10.42 6.09 -8.21
CA PRO A 61 11.85 6.29 -8.05
C PRO A 61 12.39 7.41 -8.95
N ALA A 62 13.51 8.03 -8.55
CA ALA A 62 14.15 9.17 -9.23
C ALA A 62 14.34 8.99 -10.74
N TRP A 63 14.86 7.84 -11.18
CA TRP A 63 15.09 7.53 -12.59
C TRP A 63 13.80 7.55 -13.47
N VAL A 64 12.63 7.30 -12.87
CA VAL A 64 11.34 7.38 -13.56
C VAL A 64 10.86 8.82 -13.58
N ALA A 65 11.15 9.60 -12.53
CA ALA A 65 10.82 11.02 -12.50
C ALA A 65 11.66 11.85 -13.49
N GLU A 66 12.90 11.42 -13.77
CA GLU A 66 13.84 12.08 -14.68
C GLU A 66 13.61 11.71 -16.16
N ASP A 67 12.97 10.57 -16.43
CA ASP A 67 12.62 10.10 -17.78
C ASP A 67 11.14 10.38 -18.09
N THR A 68 10.89 11.27 -19.06
CA THR A 68 9.53 11.68 -19.42
C THR A 68 8.71 10.55 -20.04
N GLU A 69 9.33 9.64 -20.79
CA GLU A 69 8.62 8.51 -21.40
C GLU A 69 8.19 7.52 -20.32
N MET A 70 9.09 7.18 -19.39
CA MET A 70 8.76 6.29 -18.26
C MET A 70 7.69 6.90 -17.36
N LEU A 71 7.81 8.20 -17.06
CA LEU A 71 6.85 8.93 -16.24
C LEU A 71 5.46 8.92 -16.86
N ASN A 72 5.36 9.14 -18.17
CA ASN A 72 4.10 9.11 -18.90
C ASN A 72 3.53 7.69 -18.98
N LEU A 73 4.38 6.67 -19.19
CA LEU A 73 3.96 5.28 -19.18
C LEU A 73 3.34 4.89 -17.83
N VAL A 74 3.99 5.21 -16.71
CA VAL A 74 3.45 4.95 -15.37
C VAL A 74 2.11 5.63 -15.17
N HIS A 75 1.99 6.90 -15.58
CA HIS A 75 0.74 7.64 -15.48
C HIS A 75 -0.38 6.99 -16.32
N SER A 76 -0.10 6.65 -17.58
CA SER A 76 -1.07 5.98 -18.45
C SER A 76 -1.52 4.63 -17.90
N VAL A 77 -0.58 3.81 -17.39
CA VAL A 77 -0.91 2.52 -16.78
C VAL A 77 -1.78 2.69 -15.53
N VAL A 78 -1.46 3.65 -14.66
CA VAL A 78 -2.29 3.93 -13.48
C VAL A 78 -3.70 4.32 -13.90
N CYS A 79 -3.85 5.23 -14.86
CA CYS A 79 -5.16 5.63 -15.37
C CYS A 79 -5.95 4.45 -15.97
N ASP A 80 -5.32 3.61 -16.79
CA ASP A 80 -5.95 2.42 -17.37
C ASP A 80 -6.42 1.42 -16.30
N GLN A 81 -5.60 1.16 -15.28
CA GLN A 81 -5.95 0.22 -14.20
C GLN A 81 -7.05 0.73 -13.29
N VAL A 82 -7.04 2.04 -13.03
CA VAL A 82 -8.10 2.75 -12.30
C VAL A 82 -9.41 2.65 -13.06
N ASP A 83 -9.41 2.93 -14.36
CA ASP A 83 -10.62 2.90 -15.18
C ASP A 83 -11.24 1.50 -15.21
N LYS A 84 -10.39 0.46 -15.37
CA LYS A 84 -10.80 -0.96 -15.30
C LYS A 84 -11.37 -1.36 -13.95
N GLY A 85 -10.81 -0.84 -12.85
CA GLY A 85 -11.25 -1.14 -11.49
C GLY A 85 -12.30 -0.17 -10.92
N LYS A 86 -12.95 0.64 -11.77
CA LYS A 86 -13.95 1.65 -11.38
C LYS A 86 -13.44 2.64 -10.33
N GLY A 87 -12.22 3.10 -10.56
CA GLY A 87 -11.53 4.16 -9.85
C GLY A 87 -10.43 3.69 -8.89
N TYR A 88 -10.28 2.38 -8.65
CA TYR A 88 -9.18 1.81 -7.87
C TYR A 88 -8.36 0.87 -8.76
N PRO A 89 -7.02 0.87 -8.73
CA PRO A 89 -6.24 -0.05 -9.55
C PRO A 89 -6.59 -1.51 -9.24
N ILE A 90 -7.11 -2.23 -10.23
CA ILE A 90 -7.55 -3.63 -10.06
C ILE A 90 -6.41 -4.54 -9.56
N ILE A 91 -5.18 -4.30 -9.99
CA ILE A 91 -3.98 -5.04 -9.53
C ILE A 91 -3.80 -4.93 -8.01
N LEU A 92 -4.07 -3.75 -7.42
CA LEU A 92 -3.96 -3.56 -5.98
C LEU A 92 -5.10 -4.27 -5.23
N ALA A 93 -6.30 -4.30 -5.81
CA ALA A 93 -7.43 -5.04 -5.24
C ALA A 93 -7.13 -6.55 -5.22
N GLU A 94 -6.64 -7.11 -6.33
CA GLU A 94 -6.23 -8.51 -6.39
C GLU A 94 -5.08 -8.85 -5.45
N ALA A 95 -4.09 -7.95 -5.33
CA ALA A 95 -2.97 -8.13 -4.39
C ALA A 95 -3.47 -8.12 -2.94
N HIS A 96 -4.41 -7.24 -2.61
CA HIS A 96 -5.05 -7.22 -1.30
C HIS A 96 -5.77 -8.55 -1.02
N GLU A 97 -6.61 -9.02 -1.94
CA GLU A 97 -7.33 -10.29 -1.79
C GLU A 97 -6.38 -11.49 -1.60
N LYS A 98 -5.27 -11.53 -2.32
CA LYS A 98 -4.25 -12.61 -2.23
C LYS A 98 -3.42 -12.54 -0.95
N ALA A 99 -3.23 -11.35 -0.37
CA ALA A 99 -2.47 -11.17 0.88
C ALA A 99 -3.29 -11.49 2.14
N VAL A 100 -4.62 -11.65 2.04
CA VAL A 100 -5.47 -11.99 3.17
C VAL A 100 -5.23 -13.43 3.61
N VAL A 101 -4.61 -13.60 4.78
CA VAL A 101 -4.49 -14.89 5.46
C VAL A 101 -5.84 -15.27 6.06
N ARG A 102 -6.51 -16.27 5.47
CA ARG A 102 -7.84 -16.74 5.90
C ARG A 102 -7.73 -17.70 7.09
N GLY A 103 -8.90 -18.01 7.68
CA GLY A 103 -8.98 -18.96 8.80
C GLY A 103 -8.40 -20.33 8.48
N GLY A 104 -8.69 -20.86 7.28
CA GLY A 104 -8.14 -22.14 6.81
C GLY A 104 -6.61 -22.11 6.63
N ASP A 105 -6.05 -20.99 6.17
CA ASP A 105 -4.59 -20.85 6.01
C ASP A 105 -3.87 -20.90 7.36
N ARG A 106 -4.48 -20.33 8.40
CA ARG A 106 -3.96 -20.42 9.77
C ARG A 106 -4.03 -21.84 10.31
N GLU A 107 -5.12 -22.55 10.07
CA GLU A 107 -5.28 -23.94 10.51
C GLU A 107 -4.26 -24.86 9.83
N LEU A 108 -4.09 -24.72 8.51
CA LEU A 108 -3.09 -25.46 7.75
C LEU A 108 -1.67 -25.14 8.23
N PHE A 109 -1.37 -23.88 8.50
CA PHE A 109 -0.08 -23.47 9.08
C PHE A 109 0.18 -24.18 10.41
N TYR A 110 -0.79 -24.20 11.33
CA TYR A 110 -0.62 -24.87 12.62
C TYR A 110 -0.56 -26.40 12.50
N GLN A 111 -1.26 -26.99 11.52
CA GLN A 111 -1.13 -28.41 11.21
C GLN A 111 0.28 -28.74 10.73
N LEU A 112 0.79 -28.05 9.71
CA LEU A 112 2.17 -28.20 9.21
C LEU A 112 3.22 -27.98 10.31
N LEU A 113 3.01 -26.97 11.15
CA LEU A 113 3.88 -26.68 12.28
C LEU A 113 3.88 -27.85 13.28
N SER A 114 2.70 -28.38 13.62
CA SER A 114 2.57 -29.53 14.52
C SER A 114 3.24 -30.79 13.96
N GLU A 115 3.05 -31.09 12.67
CA GLU A 115 3.69 -32.22 12.00
C GLU A 115 5.22 -32.08 11.98
N THR A 116 5.72 -30.87 11.74
CA THR A 116 7.16 -30.58 11.71
C THR A 116 7.80 -30.71 13.11
N TYR A 117 7.13 -30.23 14.17
CA TYR A 117 7.60 -30.40 15.54
C TYR A 117 7.61 -31.88 15.97
N VAL A 118 6.57 -32.64 15.61
CA VAL A 118 6.49 -34.09 15.88
C VAL A 118 7.63 -34.84 15.17
N ARG A 119 7.91 -34.51 13.90
CA ARG A 119 9.03 -35.11 13.15
C ARG A 119 10.40 -34.71 13.70
N GLY A 120 10.53 -33.53 14.31
CA GLY A 120 11.76 -33.02 14.93
C GLY A 120 12.02 -33.49 16.37
N GLY A 121 11.16 -34.33 16.96
CA GLY A 121 11.34 -34.87 18.31
C GLY A 121 11.09 -33.88 19.45
N VAL A 122 10.55 -32.68 19.17
CA VAL A 122 10.23 -31.66 20.16
C VAL A 122 8.76 -31.78 20.52
N ARG A 123 8.43 -32.05 21.79
CA ARG A 123 7.03 -32.06 22.26
C ARG A 123 6.44 -30.66 22.14
N SER A 124 5.50 -30.47 21.22
CA SER A 124 4.72 -29.23 21.13
C SER A 124 3.72 -29.17 22.29
N GLU A 125 4.14 -28.65 23.44
CA GLU A 125 3.17 -28.26 24.46
C GLU A 125 2.44 -26.99 23.99
N ILE A 126 1.26 -27.20 23.39
CA ILE A 126 0.35 -26.10 23.07
C ILE A 126 0.06 -25.37 24.38
N SER A 127 0.56 -24.14 24.51
CA SER A 127 0.40 -23.33 25.72
C SER A 127 -1.07 -23.23 26.13
N ARG A 128 -1.34 -23.43 27.42
CA ARG A 128 -2.69 -23.35 28.03
C ARG A 128 -3.45 -22.06 27.68
N LYS A 129 -2.73 -20.98 27.31
CA LYS A 129 -3.31 -19.71 26.83
C LYS A 129 -4.03 -19.85 25.48
N ASN A 130 -3.59 -20.72 24.57
CA ASN A 130 -4.26 -20.96 23.28
C ASN A 130 -5.56 -21.77 23.45
N ILE A 131 -5.58 -22.70 24.42
CA ILE A 131 -6.77 -23.49 24.75
C ILE A 131 -7.89 -22.59 25.30
N SER A 132 -7.56 -21.61 26.15
CA SER A 132 -8.53 -20.68 26.72
C SER A 132 -9.20 -19.78 25.67
N LYS A 133 -8.53 -19.44 24.56
CA LYS A 133 -9.12 -18.65 23.48
C LYS A 133 -10.02 -19.47 22.55
N ARG A 134 -9.79 -20.78 22.45
CA ARG A 134 -10.67 -21.71 21.69
C ARG A 134 -12.00 -22.00 22.38
N ARG A 135 -12.06 -21.88 23.72
CA ARG A 135 -13.27 -22.18 24.51
C ARG A 135 -14.33 -21.07 24.51
N LEU A 136 -14.00 -19.89 23.98
CA LEU A 136 -14.88 -18.71 23.94
C LEU A 136 -15.65 -18.58 22.62
N LEU A 137 -15.59 -19.59 21.73
CA LEU A 137 -16.28 -19.61 20.44
C LEU A 137 -17.34 -20.73 20.34
N ILE A 138 -17.92 -21.15 21.47
CA ILE A 138 -19.12 -22.01 21.51
C ILE A 138 -20.21 -21.25 22.24
#